data_AF-A0AB36PU69-F1
#
_entry.id   AF-A0AB36PU69-F1
#
_cell.length_a   1.000
_cell.length_b   1.000
_cell.length_c   1.000
_cell.angle_alpha   90.00
_cell.angle_beta   90.00
_cell.angle_gamma   90.00
#
_symmetry.space_group_name_H-M   'P 1'
#
loop_
_entity.id
_entity.type
_entity.pdbx_description
1 polymer ?
#
loop_
_entity_poly.entity_id
_entity_poly.type
_entity_poly.pdbx_seq_one_letter_code
_entity_poly.pdbx_strand_id
1 'polypeptide(L)' 'MSDFLAAVGLLFVLEGLLYGGFPSLAKRLARDASEAPEGMLRIAGIAALAIGVGIVWLVRG' A
#
# COMPACT_ATOMS: atom_id res chain seq x y z
N MET A 1 11.96 13.80 11.97
CA MET A 1 12.66 13.03 10.92
C MET A 1 12.61 11.52 11.16
N SER A 2 12.57 11.07 12.43
CA SER A 2 12.36 9.66 12.80
C SER A 2 11.06 9.07 12.25
N ASP A 3 9.95 9.82 12.21
CA ASP A 3 8.65 9.31 11.73
C ASP A 3 8.67 8.90 10.26
N PHE A 4 9.40 9.64 9.42
CA PHE A 4 9.53 9.32 8.00
C PHE A 4 10.31 8.01 7.83
N LEU A 5 11.43 7.85 8.53
CA LEU A 5 12.18 6.58 8.54
C LEU A 5 11.33 5.42 9.09
N ALA A 6 10.52 5.66 10.13
CA ALA A 6 9.62 4.65 10.66
C ALA A 6 8.54 4.24 9.65
N ALA A 7 7.94 5.21 8.95
CA ALA A 7 6.96 4.94 7.90
C ALA A 7 7.56 4.14 6.73
N VAL A 8 8.77 4.51 6.29
CA VAL A 8 9.50 3.75 5.26
C VAL A 8 9.85 2.35 5.77
N GLY A 9 10.29 2.20 7.02
CA GLY A 9 10.57 0.91 7.63
C GLY A 9 9.33 0.01 7.68
N LEU A 10 8.18 0.56 8.09
CA LEU A 10 6.90 -0.14 8.09
C LEU A 10 6.47 -0.59 6.69
N LEU A 11 6.68 0.25 5.67
CA LEU A 11 6.43 -0.11 4.28
C LEU A 11 7.24 -1.35 3.87
N PHE A 12 8.54 -1.38 4.19
CA PHE A 12 9.39 -2.54 3.91
C PHE A 12 8.98 -3.79 4.69
N VAL A 13 8.56 -3.66 5.95
CA VAL A 13 8.05 -4.79 6.74
C VAL A 13 6.79 -5.38 6.10
N LEU A 14 5.86 -4.53 5.66
CA LEU A 14 4.63 -4.98 5.01
C LEU A 14 4.90 -5.63 3.65
N GLU A 15 5.76 -5.03 2.82
CA GLU A 15 6.20 -5.61 1.54
C GLU A 15 6.91 -6.95 1.76
N GLY A 16 7.86 -7.02 2.70
CA GLY A 16 8.59 -8.24 3.03
C GLY A 16 7.67 -9.35 3.55
N LEU A 17 6.67 -9.01 4.35
CA LEU A 17 5.65 -9.97 4.82
C LEU A 17 4.78 -10.47 3.67
N LEU A 18 4.38 -9.59 2.75
CA LEU A 18 3.55 -9.94 1.61
C LEU A 18 4.30 -10.89 0.65
N TYR A 19 5.51 -10.53 0.22
CA TYR A 19 6.28 -11.34 -0.74
C TYR A 19 6.97 -12.54 -0.10
N GLY A 20 7.50 -12.39 1.11
CA GLY A 20 8.23 -13.45 1.82
C GLY A 20 7.32 -14.40 2.59
N GLY A 21 6.27 -13.89 3.23
CA GLY A 21 5.31 -14.70 3.99
C GLY A 21 4.21 -15.32 3.13
N PHE A 22 3.69 -14.57 2.15
CA PHE A 22 2.55 -14.99 1.32
C PHE A 22 2.77 -14.77 -0.19
N PRO A 23 3.78 -15.42 -0.80
CA PRO A 23 4.16 -15.20 -2.20
C PRO A 23 3.03 -15.51 -3.20
N SER A 24 2.11 -16.42 -2.86
CA SER A 24 0.94 -16.73 -3.68
C SER A 24 -0.05 -15.56 -3.74
N LEU A 25 -0.27 -14.86 -2.62
CA LEU A 25 -1.12 -13.67 -2.56
C LEU A 25 -0.51 -12.53 -3.36
N ALA A 26 0.79 -12.30 -3.23
CA ALA A 26 1.51 -11.28 -3.99
C ALA A 26 1.37 -11.47 -5.50
N LYS A 27 1.57 -12.71 -5.99
CA LYS A 27 1.41 -13.05 -7.42
C LYS A 27 -0.03 -12.85 -7.90
N ARG A 28 -1.01 -13.21 -7.07
CA ARG A 28 -2.43 -13.02 -7.40
C ARG A 28 -2.78 -11.54 -7.51
N LEU A 29 -2.36 -10.73 -6.55
CA LEU A 29 -2.57 -9.27 -6.57
C LEU A 29 -1.93 -8.62 -7.80
N ALA A 30 -0.70 -9.02 -8.15
CA ALA A 30 -0.03 -8.52 -9.34
C ALA A 30 -0.78 -8.87 -10.63
N ARG A 31 -1.34 -10.09 -10.71
CA ARG A 31 -2.17 -10.52 -11.84
C ARG A 31 -3.48 -9.72 -11.90
N ASP A 32 -4.19 -9.64 -10.79
CA ASP A 32 -5.46 -8.91 -10.69
C ASP A 32 -5.27 -7.42 -11.04
N ALA A 33 -4.15 -6.81 -10.60
CA ALA A 33 -3.79 -5.44 -10.96
C ALA A 33 -3.43 -5.26 -12.44
N SER A 34 -2.84 -6.28 -13.07
CA SER A 34 -2.50 -6.25 -14.50
C SER A 34 -3.72 -6.44 -15.41
N GLU A 35 -4.73 -7.17 -14.93
CA GLU A 35 -5.99 -7.41 -15.65
C GLU A 35 -7.02 -6.28 -15.39
N ALA A 36 -6.81 -5.45 -14.37
CA ALA A 36 -7.69 -4.35 -14.01
C ALA A 36 -7.61 -3.17 -15.01
N PRO A 37 -8.75 -2.53 -15.37
CA PRO A 37 -8.74 -1.32 -16.18
C PRO A 37 -8.00 -0.17 -15.49
N GLU A 38 -7.17 0.57 -16.23
CA GLU A 38 -6.37 1.69 -15.69
C GLU A 38 -7.21 2.71 -14.90
N GLY A 39 -8.42 3.02 -15.37
CA GLY A 39 -9.32 3.96 -14.70
C GLY A 39 -9.71 3.49 -13.29
N MET A 40 -9.96 2.18 -13.12
CA MET A 40 -10.29 1.60 -11.82
C MET A 40 -9.09 1.60 -10.89
N LEU A 41 -7.90 1.25 -11.42
CA LEU A 41 -6.66 1.25 -10.65
C LEU A 41 -6.28 2.66 -10.18
N ARG A 42 -6.48 3.68 -11.03
CA ARG A 42 -6.27 5.09 -10.67
C ARG A 42 -7.21 5.55 -9.56
N ILE A 43 -8.51 5.26 -9.68
CA ILE A 43 -9.49 5.65 -8.65
C ILE A 43 -9.18 4.96 -7.32
N ALA A 44 -8.89 3.66 -7.35
CA ALA A 44 -8.51 2.91 -6.15
C ALA A 44 -7.24 3.46 -5.50
N GLY A 45 -6.21 3.79 -6.31
CA GLY A 45 -4.97 4.38 -5.83
C GLY A 45 -5.16 5.77 -5.21
N ILE A 46 -5.94 6.64 -5.84
CA ILE A 46 -6.26 7.97 -5.32
C ILE A 46 -7.07 7.86 -4.02
N ALA A 47 -8.05 6.95 -3.97
CA ALA A 47 -8.84 6.71 -2.76
C ALA A 47 -7.96 6.19 -1.60
N ALA A 48 -7.07 5.22 -1.88
CA ALA A 48 -6.13 4.70 -0.89
C ALA A 48 -5.17 5.79 -0.37
N LEU A 49 -4.68 6.66 -1.26
CA LEU A 49 -3.85 7.81 -0.89
C LEU A 49 -4.62 8.77 0.03
N ALA A 50 -5.85 9.14 -0.34
CA ALA A 50 -6.68 10.04 0.46
C ALA A 50 -6.97 9.46 1.87
N ILE A 51 -7.28 8.16 1.94
CA ILE A 51 -7.50 7.46 3.21
C ILE A 51 -6.21 7.44 4.04
N GLY A 52 -5.07 7.10 3.44
CA GLY A 52 -3.79 7.06 4.13
C GLY A 52 -3.40 8.42 4.73
N VAL A 53 -3.56 9.49 3.96
CA VAL A 53 -3.34 10.87 4.44
C VAL A 53 -4.31 11.22 5.56
N GLY A 54 -5.60 10.86 5.42
CA GLY A 54 -6.60 11.07 6.46
C GLY A 54 -6.28 10.38 7.77
N ILE A 55 -5.82 9.12 7.73
CA ILE A 55 -5.40 8.37 8.93
C ILE A 55 -4.19 9.04 9.59
N VAL A 56 -3.16 9.39 8.81
CA VAL A 56 -1.97 10.06 9.34
C VAL A 56 -2.34 11.40 9.98
N TRP A 57 -3.25 12.15 9.35
CA TRP A 57 -3.75 13.41 9.89
C TRP A 57 -4.56 13.21 11.18
N LEU A 58 -5.40 12.18 11.29
CA LEU A 58 -6.15 11.90 12.52
C LEU A 58 -5.26 11.43 13.69
N VAL A 59 -4.17 10.75 13.40
CA VAL A 59 -3.26 10.23 14.44
C VAL A 59 -2.23 11.27 14.88
N ARG A 60 -1.82 12.19 13.99
CA ARG A 60 -0.77 13.18 14.27
C ARG A 60 -1.26 14.64 14.34
N GLY A 61 -2.49 14.92 13.92
CA GLY A 61 -3.17 16.22 14.04
C GLY A 61 -3.87 16.33 15.39
#